data_AF-A0A2M7MT11-F1
#
_entry.id   AF-A0A2M7MT11-F1
#
_cell.length_a   1.000
_cell.length_b   1.000
_cell.length_c   1.000
_cell.angle_alpha   90.00
_cell.angle_beta   90.00
_cell.angle_gamma   90.00
#
_symmetry.space_group_name_H-M   'P 1'
#
loop_
_entity.id
_entity.type
_entity.pdbx_description
1 polymer ?
#
loop_
_entity_poly.entity_id
_entity_poly.type
_entity_poly.pdbx_seq_one_letter_code
_entity_poly.pdbx_strand_id
1 'polypeptide(L)'
;MAERGGMQMNSLKGELKEKFAGTETVLPTRTFDQGLVLNLGGRDIRILHFQPAHTPGDSVVWLPREGVLFSGDIVFVDRLLGVLPFSNASGWLASFDAMAKL
;
A
#
# COMPACT_ATOMS: atom_id res chain seq x y z
N MET A 1 -8.22 9.46 0.23
CA MET A 1 -8.16 8.66 -1.02
C MET A 1 -8.84 9.36 -2.19
N ALA A 2 -10.05 9.91 -2.02
CA ALA A 2 -10.77 10.61 -3.09
C ALA A 2 -9.95 11.73 -3.78
N GLU A 3 -9.25 12.56 -3.01
CA GLU A 3 -8.43 13.67 -3.55
C GLU A 3 -7.25 13.22 -4.42
N ARG A 4 -6.74 11.99 -4.24
CA ARG A 4 -5.58 11.47 -4.99
C ARG A 4 -5.97 10.69 -6.25
N GLY A 5 -7.24 10.30 -6.40
CA GLY A 5 -7.71 9.53 -7.55
C GLY A 5 -7.47 10.26 -8.88
N GLY A 6 -7.76 11.56 -8.94
CA GLY A 6 -7.58 12.36 -10.16
C GLY A 6 -6.12 12.44 -10.63
N MET A 7 -5.17 12.55 -9.69
CA MET A 7 -3.74 12.57 -10.03
C MET A 7 -3.30 11.25 -10.68
N GLN A 8 -3.67 10.11 -10.09
CA GLN A 8 -3.33 8.80 -10.66
C GLN A 8 -3.97 8.58 -12.02
N MET A 9 -5.24 8.97 -12.19
CA MET A 9 -5.94 8.85 -13.48
C MET A 9 -5.25 9.65 -14.59
N ASN A 10 -4.78 10.86 -14.29
CA ASN A 10 -4.06 11.68 -15.26
C ASN A 10 -2.73 11.04 -15.68
N SER A 11 -1.99 10.46 -14.73
CA SER A 11 -0.74 9.74 -15.03
C SER A 11 -1.02 8.51 -15.89
N LEU A 12 -1.97 7.67 -15.47
CA LEU A 12 -2.31 6.42 -16.14
C LEU A 12 -2.85 6.64 -17.56
N LYS A 13 -3.55 7.74 -17.82
CA LYS A 13 -4.04 8.05 -19.18
C LYS A 13 -2.90 8.17 -20.19
N GLY A 14 -1.77 8.76 -19.79
CA GLY A 14 -0.59 8.86 -20.65
C GLY A 14 0.10 7.51 -20.87
N GLU A 15 0.18 6.69 -19.83
CA GLU A 15 0.87 5.39 -19.86
C GLU A 15 0.05 4.30 -20.58
N LEU A 16 -1.24 4.21 -20.29
CA LEU A 16 -2.12 3.13 -20.77
C LEU A 16 -2.73 3.42 -22.14
N LYS A 17 -2.76 4.69 -22.59
CA LYS A 17 -3.28 5.11 -23.90
C LYS A 17 -4.67 4.54 -24.20
N GLU A 18 -4.83 3.76 -25.26
CA GLU A 18 -6.11 3.17 -25.66
C GLU A 18 -6.67 2.23 -24.57
N LYS A 19 -5.80 1.57 -23.79
CA LYS A 19 -6.21 0.69 -22.68
C LYS A 19 -6.80 1.46 -21.49
N PHE A 20 -6.66 2.78 -21.46
CA PHE A 20 -7.30 3.61 -20.43
C PHE A 20 -8.82 3.72 -20.62
N ALA A 21 -9.33 3.48 -21.83
CA ALA A 21 -10.75 3.63 -22.13
C ALA A 21 -11.61 2.76 -21.19
N GLY A 22 -12.59 3.39 -20.53
CA GLY A 22 -13.48 2.73 -19.57
C GLY A 22 -12.91 2.56 -18.16
N THR A 23 -11.73 3.11 -17.85
CA THR A 23 -11.18 3.10 -16.49
C THR A 23 -11.90 4.13 -15.62
N GLU A 24 -12.40 3.69 -14.47
CA GLU A 24 -13.07 4.54 -13.48
C GLU A 24 -12.39 4.44 -12.12
N THR A 25 -12.41 5.53 -11.37
CA THR A 25 -11.94 5.52 -9.97
C THR A 25 -13.00 4.90 -9.07
N VAL A 26 -12.63 3.85 -8.35
CA VAL A 26 -13.48 3.22 -7.33
C VAL A 26 -12.86 3.39 -5.95
N LEU A 27 -13.69 3.67 -4.94
CA LEU A 27 -13.26 3.72 -3.55
C LEU A 27 -13.34 2.34 -2.89
N PRO A 28 -12.47 2.04 -1.90
CA PRO A 28 -12.56 0.81 -1.15
C PRO A 28 -13.90 0.74 -0.40
N THR A 29 -14.53 -0.44 -0.42
CA THR A 29 -15.80 -0.71 0.28
C THR A 29 -15.61 -1.11 1.75
N ARG A 30 -14.36 -1.39 2.14
CA ARG A 30 -13.95 -1.67 3.51
C ARG A 30 -12.69 -0.87 3.81
N THR A 31 -12.67 -0.23 4.96
CA THR A 31 -11.53 0.50 5.49
C THR A 31 -11.17 -0.07 6.86
N PHE A 32 -9.99 0.30 7.35
CA PHE A 32 -9.50 -0.08 8.67
C PHE A 32 -8.54 1.02 9.14
N ASP A 33 -8.36 1.12 10.46
CA ASP A 33 -7.47 2.14 11.04
C ASP A 33 -6.03 1.61 11.19
N GLN A 34 -5.87 0.44 11.81
CA GLN A 34 -4.54 -0.13 12.12
C GLN A 34 -4.38 -1.55 11.57
N GLY A 35 -5.44 -2.34 11.54
CA GLY A 35 -5.38 -3.66 10.92
C GLY A 35 -6.75 -4.26 10.62
N LEU A 36 -6.73 -5.23 9.71
CA LEU A 36 -7.89 -6.00 9.27
C LEU A 36 -7.45 -7.44 9.02
N VAL A 37 -8.17 -8.41 9.60
CA VAL A 37 -7.96 -9.83 9.30
C VAL A 37 -9.05 -10.30 8.34
N LEU A 38 -8.64 -10.85 7.21
CA LEU A 38 -9.51 -11.51 6.25
C LEU A 38 -9.27 -13.01 6.33
N ASN A 39 -10.32 -13.80 6.55
CA ASN A 39 -10.24 -15.24 6.39
C ASN A 39 -10.75 -15.60 4.99
N LEU A 40 -9.84 -16.07 4.11
CA LEU A 40 -10.15 -16.45 2.73
C LEU A 40 -9.66 -17.87 2.47
N GLY A 41 -10.58 -18.78 2.15
CA GLY A 41 -10.25 -20.19 1.89
C GLY A 41 -9.53 -20.87 3.07
N GLY A 42 -9.87 -20.49 4.32
CA GLY A 42 -9.23 -21.00 5.53
C GLY A 42 -7.84 -20.42 5.83
N ARG A 43 -7.43 -19.34 5.14
CA ARG A 43 -6.19 -18.61 5.42
C ARG A 43 -6.48 -17.28 6.08
N ASP A 44 -5.74 -16.99 7.14
CA ASP A 44 -5.74 -15.68 7.77
C ASP A 44 -4.78 -14.75 7.02
N ILE A 45 -5.34 -13.70 6.41
CA ILE A 45 -4.62 -12.64 5.72
C ILE A 45 -4.72 -11.40 6.60
N ARG A 46 -3.60 -10.92 7.13
CA ARG A 46 -3.56 -9.74 7.98
C ARG A 46 -3.12 -8.54 7.16
N ILE A 47 -4.01 -7.58 6.99
CA ILE A 47 -3.69 -6.27 6.42
C ILE A 47 -3.35 -5.36 7.59
N LEU A 48 -2.16 -4.75 7.57
CA LEU A 48 -1.63 -3.96 8.68
C LEU A 48 -1.19 -2.58 8.19
N HIS A 49 -1.49 -1.55 8.97
CA HIS A 49 -0.97 -0.20 8.82
C HIS A 49 -0.14 0.13 10.06
N PHE A 50 1.15 0.45 9.86
CA PHE A 50 2.05 0.79 10.96
C PHE A 50 2.19 2.30 11.12
N GLN A 51 2.79 2.95 10.13
CA GLN A 51 2.94 4.39 10.02
C GLN A 51 2.89 4.81 8.55
N PRO A 52 2.52 6.07 8.24
CA PRO A 52 2.77 6.67 6.94
C PRO A 52 4.24 6.49 6.51
N ALA A 53 4.49 6.03 5.28
CA ALA A 53 5.84 5.88 4.74
C ALA A 53 5.93 6.47 3.32
N HIS A 54 5.81 5.66 2.27
CA HIS A 54 5.67 6.13 0.89
C HIS A 54 4.42 6.98 0.70
N THR A 55 3.31 6.57 1.29
CA THR A 55 2.06 7.30 1.32
C THR A 55 1.41 7.32 2.70
N PRO A 56 0.47 8.25 2.96
CA PRO A 56 -0.26 8.26 4.22
C PRO A 56 -1.10 7.01 4.50
N GLY A 57 -1.44 6.22 3.47
CA GLY A 57 -2.32 5.06 3.58
C GLY A 57 -1.60 3.73 3.39
N ASP A 58 -0.27 3.71 3.54
CA ASP A 58 0.51 2.51 3.28
C ASP A 58 0.02 1.34 4.11
N SER A 59 -0.12 0.19 3.47
CA SER A 59 -0.65 -1.02 4.09
C SER A 59 0.18 -2.19 3.63
N VAL A 60 0.44 -3.13 4.53
CA VAL A 60 1.16 -4.36 4.23
C VAL A 60 0.26 -5.57 4.42
N VAL A 61 0.56 -6.65 3.71
CA VAL A 61 -0.18 -7.91 3.84
C VAL A 61 0.74 -8.96 4.44
N TRP A 62 0.38 -9.44 5.63
CA TRP A 62 1.11 -10.49 6.36
C TRP A 62 0.35 -11.81 6.32
N LEU A 63 1.05 -12.85 5.88
CA LEU A 63 0.59 -14.24 5.85
C LEU A 63 1.35 -15.03 6.93
N PRO A 64 0.82 -15.13 8.17
CA PRO A 64 1.56 -15.66 9.31
C PRO A 64 1.90 -17.14 9.19
N ARG A 65 1.08 -17.93 8.48
CA ARG A 65 1.32 -19.36 8.29
C ARG A 65 2.50 -19.59 7.35
N GLU A 66 2.63 -18.78 6.31
CA GLU A 66 3.68 -18.87 5.31
C GLU A 66 4.95 -18.10 5.70
N GLY A 67 4.88 -17.19 6.68
CA GLY A 67 5.99 -16.31 7.01
C GLY A 67 6.26 -15.29 5.90
N VAL A 68 5.24 -14.90 5.13
CA VAL A 68 5.38 -14.05 3.93
C VAL A 68 4.72 -12.69 4.14
N LEU A 69 5.50 -11.64 3.87
CA LEU A 69 5.06 -10.24 3.91
C LEU A 69 5.09 -9.61 2.52
N PHE A 70 3.96 -9.02 2.11
CA PHE A 70 3.91 -8.09 0.98
C PHE A 70 4.00 -6.67 1.54
N SER A 71 5.16 -6.05 1.41
CA SER A 71 5.48 -4.74 2.01
C SER A 71 4.91 -3.53 1.25
N GLY A 72 4.37 -3.74 0.05
CA GLY A 72 4.11 -2.64 -0.89
C GLY A 72 5.37 -1.81 -1.14
N ASP A 73 5.19 -0.52 -1.37
CA ASP A 73 6.29 0.45 -1.52
C ASP A 73 6.85 0.92 -0.16
N ILE A 74 7.08 0.03 0.79
CA ILE A 74 7.87 0.32 2.01
C ILE A 74 9.25 -0.37 1.94
N VAL A 75 9.42 -1.47 1.22
CA VAL A 75 10.73 -2.13 1.08
C VAL A 75 11.20 -2.03 -0.37
N PHE A 76 12.40 -1.50 -0.57
CA PHE A 76 13.06 -1.35 -1.86
C PHE A 76 14.41 -2.07 -1.78
N VAL A 77 14.71 -2.89 -2.79
CA VAL A 77 16.00 -3.59 -2.92
C VAL A 77 16.71 -3.05 -4.16
N ASP A 78 17.98 -2.70 -4.01
CA ASP A 78 18.84 -2.20 -5.10
C ASP A 78 18.30 -0.96 -5.86
N ARG A 79 17.44 -0.17 -5.22
CA ARG A 79 16.94 1.10 -5.77
C ARG A 79 16.65 2.12 -4.67
N LEU A 80 16.67 3.40 -5.05
CA LEU A 80 16.31 4.51 -4.16
C LEU A 80 14.81 4.49 -3.82
N LEU A 81 14.47 5.04 -2.65
CA LEU A 81 13.10 5.25 -2.23
C LEU A 81 12.40 6.27 -3.14
N GLY A 82 11.14 5.98 -3.50
CA GLY A 82 10.26 6.97 -4.13
C GLY A 82 9.76 7.97 -3.10
N VAL A 83 10.53 9.03 -2.84
CA VAL A 83 10.13 10.08 -1.89
C VAL A 83 9.30 11.14 -2.61
N LEU A 84 8.05 11.28 -2.18
CA LEU A 84 7.05 12.20 -2.74
C LEU A 84 6.69 13.28 -1.71
N PRO A 85 6.00 14.37 -2.11
CA PRO A 85 5.62 15.45 -1.19
C PRO A 85 4.78 15.02 0.02
N PHE A 86 4.16 13.84 -0.05
CA PHE A 86 3.34 13.25 1.01
C PHE A 86 3.97 12.02 1.67
N SER A 87 5.23 11.72 1.35
CA SER A 87 5.98 10.64 2.02
C SER A 87 6.49 11.11 3.39
N ASN A 88 6.74 10.16 4.28
CA ASN A 88 7.26 10.39 5.62
C ASN A 88 8.45 9.46 5.91
N ALA A 89 9.66 10.02 5.94
CA ALA A 89 10.89 9.26 6.12
C ALA A 89 11.02 8.64 7.53
N SER A 90 10.60 9.33 8.59
CA SER A 90 10.67 8.79 9.95
C SER A 90 9.64 7.68 10.17
N GLY A 91 8.44 7.86 9.62
CA GLY A 91 7.41 6.82 9.60
C GLY A 91 7.85 5.60 8.78
N TRP A 92 8.64 5.80 7.73
CA TRP A 92 9.25 4.71 6.97
C TRP A 92 10.16 3.81 7.81
N LEU A 93 11.07 4.41 8.58
CA LEU A 93 11.95 3.68 9.49
C LEU A 93 11.14 2.92 10.55
N ALA A 94 10.15 3.58 11.16
CA ALA A 94 9.28 2.96 12.15
C ALA A 94 8.46 1.79 11.58
N SER A 95 7.95 1.93 10.35
CA SER A 95 7.24 0.86 9.64
C SER A 95 8.17 -0.31 9.34
N PHE A 96 9.42 -0.06 8.91
CA PHE A 96 10.39 -1.12 8.68
C PHE A 96 10.72 -1.90 9.96
N ASP A 97 10.98 -1.20 11.07
CA ASP A 97 11.25 -1.81 12.37
C ASP A 97 10.06 -2.63 12.90
N ALA A 98 8.84 -2.20 12.61
CA ALA A 98 7.64 -2.94 12.98
C ALA A 98 7.45 -4.20 12.13
N MET A 99 7.66 -4.10 10.81
CA MET A 99 7.59 -5.23 9.89
C MET A 99 8.63 -6.30 10.19
N ALA A 100 9.85 -5.91 10.57
CA ALA A 100 10.93 -6.84 10.89
C ALA A 100 10.68 -7.71 12.13
N LYS A 101 9.60 -7.42 12.90
CA LYS A 101 9.20 -8.16 14.10
C LYS A 101 8.01 -9.10 13.87
N LEU A 102 7.46 -9.14 12.65
CA LEU A 102 6.39 -10.06 12.27
C LEU A 102 6.91 -11.49 12.09
#